data_AF-A0A1J8PFB3-F1
#
_entry.id   AF-A0A1J8PFB3-F1
#
_cell.length_a   1.000
_cell.length_b   1.000
_cell.length_c   1.000
_cell.angle_alpha   90.00
_cell.angle_beta   90.00
_cell.angle_gamma   90.00
#
_symmetry.space_group_name_H-M   'P 1'
#
loop_
_entity.id
_entity.type
_entity.pdbx_description
1 polymer ?
#
loop_
_entity_poly.entity_id
_entity_poly.type
_entity_poly.pdbx_seq_one_letter_code
_entity_poly.pdbx_strand_id
1 'polypeptide(L)'
;MHKATCLFDAHCTFSDLGTRRRRSLLAHDLVLSGIIKAQDTHEWKDGFLGTGNVYYAMRYNLNPMGTIAHEWFMGATICNYKDATVTALDLWSKLYGENFSVTPTDTFSTEVFYREFDSIRANQWKALRQDSGNPKAFAPRAKQMYKERGIDHTQKGIIYSDALDDVNKVKALHDQCQQLGFTKCSFGIGTWLMNDFRVKSSGYKEKSKPLNMVIKLGSIDGKECVKISDEITKNTGVPEAVTKVKEIYQIPLS
;
A
#
# COMPACT_ATOMS: atom_id res chain seq x y z
N MET A 1 -19.19 -8.63 8.02
CA MET A 1 -19.77 -9.56 7.04
C MET A 1 -20.05 -8.88 5.71
N HIS A 2 -21.10 -8.06 5.55
CA HIS A 2 -21.51 -7.51 4.23
C HIS A 2 -20.36 -7.03 3.31
N LYS A 3 -19.48 -6.14 3.78
CA LYS A 3 -18.32 -5.66 2.99
C LYS A 3 -17.41 -6.79 2.50
N ALA A 4 -17.12 -7.76 3.36
CA ALA A 4 -16.26 -8.90 3.02
C ALA A 4 -16.95 -9.79 1.99
N THR A 5 -18.23 -10.10 2.19
CA THR A 5 -19.04 -10.86 1.23
C THR A 5 -19.02 -10.22 -0.16
N CYS A 6 -19.28 -8.91 -0.27
CA CYS A 6 -19.25 -8.25 -1.57
C CYS A 6 -17.86 -8.25 -2.24
N LEU A 7 -16.78 -8.23 -1.46
CA LEU A 7 -15.43 -8.38 -2.00
C LEU A 7 -15.17 -9.82 -2.47
N PHE A 8 -15.69 -10.81 -1.75
CA PHE A 8 -15.60 -12.22 -2.14
C PHE A 8 -16.42 -12.53 -3.39
N ASP A 9 -17.64 -12.01 -3.50
CA ASP A 9 -18.48 -12.12 -4.70
C ASP A 9 -17.80 -11.53 -5.94
N ALA A 10 -16.96 -10.51 -5.74
CA ALA A 10 -16.17 -9.86 -6.78
C ALA A 10 -14.80 -10.53 -7.02
N HIS A 11 -14.52 -11.68 -6.40
CA HIS A 11 -13.24 -12.38 -6.44
C HIS A 11 -12.02 -11.50 -6.09
N CYS A 12 -12.21 -10.49 -5.23
CA CYS A 12 -11.15 -9.59 -4.81
C CYS A 12 -10.42 -10.15 -3.58
N THR A 13 -9.10 -10.29 -3.68
CA THR A 13 -8.27 -10.67 -2.53
C THR A 13 -7.86 -9.45 -1.72
N PHE A 14 -7.98 -9.50 -0.39
CA PHE A 14 -7.65 -8.36 0.45
C PHE A 14 -7.05 -8.75 1.80
N SER A 15 -6.39 -7.79 2.42
CA SER A 15 -5.84 -7.88 3.77
C SER A 15 -6.28 -6.70 4.63
N ASP A 16 -6.32 -6.90 5.94
CA ASP A 16 -6.56 -5.83 6.90
C ASP A 16 -5.26 -5.04 7.18
N LEU A 17 -5.30 -3.72 6.97
CA LEU A 17 -4.24 -2.77 7.32
C LEU A 17 -4.74 -1.65 8.25
N GLY A 18 -5.81 -1.90 9.00
CA GLY A 18 -6.59 -0.89 9.70
C GLY A 18 -6.13 -0.55 11.12
N THR A 19 -5.09 -1.20 11.67
CA THR A 19 -4.62 -1.01 13.05
C THR A 19 -4.47 0.47 13.44
N ARG A 20 -3.80 1.27 12.59
CA ARG A 20 -3.38 2.65 12.89
C ARG A 20 -4.54 3.64 13.08
N ARG A 21 -5.71 3.35 12.48
CA ARG A 21 -6.89 4.23 12.53
C ARG A 21 -8.15 3.47 12.93
N ARG A 22 -8.03 2.33 13.60
CA ARG A 22 -9.17 1.60 14.16
C ARG A 22 -9.92 2.46 15.18
N ARG A 23 -11.24 2.30 15.29
CA ARG A 23 -12.04 3.01 16.30
C ARG A 23 -11.63 2.63 17.72
N SER A 24 -11.40 1.34 17.95
CA SER A 24 -10.95 0.75 19.20
C SER A 24 -10.37 -0.65 18.93
N LEU A 25 -9.71 -1.23 19.94
CA LEU A 25 -9.31 -2.64 19.91
C LEU A 25 -10.51 -3.55 19.65
N LEU A 26 -11.60 -3.36 20.39
CA LEU A 26 -12.84 -4.14 20.26
C LEU A 26 -13.45 -4.00 18.86
N ALA A 27 -13.49 -2.80 18.28
CA ALA A 27 -14.02 -2.61 16.93
C ALA A 27 -13.22 -3.41 15.89
N HIS A 28 -11.89 -3.42 16.01
CA HIS A 28 -11.01 -4.21 15.15
C HIS A 28 -11.30 -5.72 15.30
N ASP A 29 -11.45 -6.18 16.54
CA ASP A 29 -11.77 -7.57 16.85
C ASP A 29 -13.08 -8.03 16.20
N LEU A 30 -14.13 -7.23 16.34
CA LEU A 30 -15.46 -7.49 15.76
C LEU A 30 -15.43 -7.52 14.24
N VAL A 31 -14.67 -6.61 13.62
CA VAL A 31 -14.55 -6.56 12.16
C VAL A 31 -13.80 -7.79 11.64
N LEU A 32 -12.68 -8.17 12.26
CA LEU A 32 -11.94 -9.38 11.87
C LEU A 32 -12.77 -10.65 12.04
N SER A 33 -13.42 -10.83 13.20
CA SER A 33 -14.38 -11.93 13.41
C SER A 33 -15.45 -11.96 12.32
N GLY A 34 -15.98 -10.79 11.92
CA GLY A 34 -16.98 -10.67 10.88
C GLY A 34 -16.45 -10.86 9.45
N ILE A 35 -15.15 -10.78 9.20
CA ILE A 35 -14.51 -11.12 7.93
C ILE A 35 -14.28 -12.64 7.88
N ILE A 36 -13.72 -13.21 8.94
CA ILE A 36 -13.48 -14.66 9.09
C ILE A 36 -14.79 -15.42 8.91
N LYS A 37 -15.84 -15.03 9.65
CA LYS A 37 -17.16 -15.65 9.51
C LYS A 37 -17.71 -15.55 8.09
N ALA A 38 -17.49 -14.42 7.40
CA ALA A 38 -17.93 -14.28 6.02
C ALA A 38 -17.18 -15.28 5.12
N GLN A 39 -15.87 -15.42 5.28
CA GLN A 39 -15.05 -16.37 4.53
C GLN A 39 -15.47 -17.81 4.81
N ASP A 40 -15.71 -18.18 6.07
CA ASP A 40 -16.14 -19.52 6.48
C ASP A 40 -17.50 -19.91 5.89
N THR A 41 -18.38 -18.94 5.61
CA THR A 41 -19.69 -19.18 5.01
C THR A 41 -19.74 -19.02 3.48
N HIS A 42 -18.72 -18.42 2.86
CA HIS A 42 -18.70 -18.14 1.42
C HIS A 42 -18.13 -19.31 0.62
N GLU A 43 -18.52 -19.51 -0.65
CA GLU A 43 -18.00 -20.62 -1.46
C GLU A 43 -16.51 -20.44 -1.79
N TRP A 44 -16.12 -19.24 -2.20
CA TRP A 44 -14.73 -18.87 -2.43
C TRP A 44 -14.02 -18.51 -1.11
N LYS A 45 -12.99 -19.28 -0.75
CA LYS A 45 -12.27 -19.18 0.54
C LYS A 45 -10.99 -18.35 0.50
N ASP A 46 -10.50 -17.97 -0.67
CA ASP A 46 -9.17 -17.36 -0.82
C ASP A 46 -9.20 -15.81 -0.79
N GLY A 47 -10.35 -15.23 -0.43
CA GLY A 47 -10.55 -13.78 -0.50
C GLY A 47 -9.81 -12.99 0.58
N PHE A 48 -9.73 -13.48 1.82
CA PHE A 48 -9.02 -12.78 2.90
C PHE A 48 -7.62 -13.37 3.09
N LEU A 49 -6.61 -12.57 2.77
CA LEU A 49 -5.21 -12.96 2.82
C LEU A 49 -4.64 -12.98 4.24
N GLY A 50 -5.16 -12.11 5.12
CA GLY A 50 -4.70 -11.98 6.50
C GLY A 50 -4.76 -10.55 7.04
N THR A 51 -4.00 -10.27 8.10
CA THR A 51 -3.99 -8.97 8.80
C THR A 51 -2.57 -8.47 9.02
N GLY A 52 -2.35 -7.17 8.87
CA GLY A 52 -1.11 -6.49 9.26
C GLY A 52 -0.98 -6.26 10.76
N ASN A 53 -1.93 -6.75 11.57
CA ASN A 53 -1.82 -6.75 13.01
C ASN A 53 -1.30 -8.11 13.50
N VAL A 54 -0.02 -8.18 13.89
CA VAL A 54 0.62 -9.44 14.31
C VAL A 54 -0.05 -10.10 15.52
N TYR A 55 -0.63 -9.31 16.44
CA TYR A 55 -1.38 -9.86 17.58
C TYR A 55 -2.66 -10.54 17.12
N TYR A 56 -3.43 -9.91 16.22
CA TYR A 56 -4.64 -10.55 15.68
C TYR A 56 -4.32 -11.68 14.70
N ALA A 57 -3.21 -11.61 13.97
CA ALA A 57 -2.72 -12.72 13.17
C ALA A 57 -2.52 -13.97 14.03
N MET A 58 -1.79 -13.82 15.15
CA MET A 58 -1.61 -14.90 16.14
C MET A 58 -2.95 -15.37 16.74
N ARG A 59 -3.77 -14.44 17.25
CA ARG A 59 -5.02 -14.78 17.97
C ARG A 59 -6.03 -15.51 17.10
N TYR A 60 -6.13 -15.18 15.82
CA TYR A 60 -7.07 -15.79 14.87
C TYR A 60 -6.43 -16.83 13.95
N ASN A 61 -5.15 -17.18 14.16
CA ASN A 61 -4.38 -18.06 13.27
C ASN A 61 -4.46 -17.63 11.79
N LEU A 62 -4.30 -16.32 11.55
CA LEU A 62 -4.27 -15.71 10.22
C LEU A 62 -2.82 -15.43 9.79
N ASN A 63 -2.60 -15.27 8.49
CA ASN A 63 -1.30 -14.82 8.01
C ASN A 63 -1.01 -13.37 8.46
N PRO A 64 0.19 -13.10 9.02
CA PRO A 64 0.64 -11.74 9.21
C PRO A 64 1.01 -11.11 7.85
N MET A 65 0.38 -9.99 7.53
CA MET A 65 0.59 -9.29 6.25
C MET A 65 1.49 -8.07 6.44
N GLY A 66 2.47 -7.89 5.56
CA GLY A 66 3.38 -6.75 5.63
C GLY A 66 4.10 -6.48 4.33
N THR A 67 4.44 -5.22 4.11
CA THR A 67 5.36 -4.80 3.06
C THR A 67 6.33 -3.79 3.65
N ILE A 68 7.42 -3.51 2.95
CA ILE A 68 8.29 -2.39 3.29
C ILE A 68 7.49 -1.06 3.29
N ALA A 69 7.85 -0.14 4.18
CA ALA A 69 7.20 1.17 4.33
C ALA A 69 8.09 2.30 3.83
N HIS A 70 7.49 3.47 3.58
CA HIS A 70 8.21 4.66 3.09
C HIS A 70 9.35 5.10 3.99
N GLU A 71 9.22 4.94 5.31
CA GLU A 71 10.27 5.36 6.26
C GLU A 71 11.62 4.68 5.99
N TRP A 72 11.63 3.48 5.41
CA TRP A 72 12.85 2.80 5.01
C TRP A 72 13.59 3.53 3.89
N PHE A 73 12.84 3.94 2.85
CA PHE A 73 13.37 4.73 1.73
C PHE A 73 13.73 6.15 2.18
N MET A 74 12.93 6.74 3.06
CA MET A 74 13.21 8.04 3.66
C MET A 74 14.48 8.02 4.51
N GLY A 75 14.77 6.92 5.20
CA GLY A 75 16.00 6.76 5.98
C GLY A 75 17.23 6.46 5.12
N ALA A 76 17.07 5.77 3.99
CA ALA A 76 18.19 5.50 3.08
C ALA A 76 18.85 6.78 2.52
N THR A 77 18.14 7.92 2.55
CA THR A 77 18.68 9.22 2.10
C THR A 77 19.82 9.75 2.98
N ILE A 78 19.96 9.26 4.22
CA ILE A 78 21.07 9.62 5.12
C ILE A 78 22.42 9.29 4.48
N CYS A 79 22.48 8.16 3.76
CA CYS A 79 23.66 7.72 3.04
C CYS A 79 23.90 8.62 1.82
N ASN A 80 22.91 8.70 0.93
CA ASN A 80 22.90 9.56 -0.25
C ASN A 80 21.48 9.64 -0.81
N TYR A 81 21.04 10.82 -1.24
CA TYR A 81 19.77 10.98 -1.96
C TYR A 81 19.82 10.35 -3.35
N LYS A 82 20.92 10.47 -4.11
CA LYS A 82 20.96 10.07 -5.53
C LYS A 82 20.64 8.59 -5.78
N ASP A 83 21.01 7.72 -4.84
CA ASP A 83 20.84 6.27 -4.97
C ASP A 83 20.00 5.70 -3.80
N ALA A 84 19.17 6.53 -3.16
CA ALA A 84 18.44 6.16 -1.95
C ALA A 84 17.48 4.98 -2.20
N THR A 85 16.77 4.98 -3.32
CA THR A 85 15.85 3.89 -3.69
C THR A 85 16.61 2.58 -3.88
N VAL A 86 17.69 2.61 -4.67
CA VAL A 86 18.51 1.43 -4.94
C VAL A 86 19.11 0.87 -3.65
N THR A 87 19.69 1.74 -2.83
CA THR A 87 20.27 1.38 -1.53
C THR A 87 19.22 0.73 -0.63
N ALA A 88 18.02 1.32 -0.56
CA ALA A 88 16.92 0.79 0.22
C ALA A 88 16.50 -0.61 -0.24
N LEU A 89 16.35 -0.84 -1.54
CA LEU A 89 15.97 -2.14 -2.11
C LEU A 89 17.05 -3.20 -1.88
N ASP A 90 18.32 -2.84 -2.06
CA ASP A 90 19.46 -3.77 -1.92
C ASP A 90 19.66 -4.18 -0.47
N LEU A 91 19.59 -3.24 0.48
CA LEU A 91 19.68 -3.53 1.91
C LEU A 91 18.51 -4.40 2.38
N TRP A 92 17.30 -4.14 1.89
CA TRP A 92 16.13 -4.97 2.22
C TRP A 92 16.29 -6.39 1.70
N SER A 93 16.71 -6.54 0.44
CA SER A 93 16.93 -7.84 -0.20
C SER A 93 18.05 -8.62 0.47
N LYS A 94 19.11 -7.94 0.93
CA LYS A 94 20.21 -8.56 1.70
C LYS A 94 19.72 -9.15 3.02
N LEU A 95 18.76 -8.51 3.69
CA LEU A 95 18.28 -8.93 5.00
C LEU A 95 17.20 -10.02 4.92
N TYR A 96 16.29 -9.91 3.95
CA TYR A 96 15.08 -10.73 3.89
C TYR A 96 15.01 -11.68 2.68
N GLY A 97 15.97 -11.60 1.76
CA GLY A 97 15.93 -12.34 0.50
C GLY A 97 14.69 -12.00 -0.34
N GLU A 98 14.18 -13.01 -1.06
CA GLU A 98 13.05 -12.82 -1.97
C GLU A 98 11.67 -12.92 -1.31
N ASN A 99 11.60 -13.30 -0.02
CA ASN A 99 10.34 -13.64 0.66
C ASN A 99 9.49 -12.41 1.04
N PHE A 100 10.07 -11.21 1.01
CA PHE A 100 9.39 -9.95 1.33
C PHE A 100 9.61 -8.88 0.26
N SER A 101 9.60 -9.28 -1.00
CA SER A 101 9.95 -8.43 -2.15
C SER A 101 8.73 -7.71 -2.74
N VAL A 102 8.00 -6.98 -1.88
CA VAL A 102 6.94 -6.05 -2.27
C VAL A 102 7.34 -4.63 -1.90
N THR A 103 7.37 -3.72 -2.87
CA THR A 103 7.85 -2.34 -2.66
C THR A 103 6.81 -1.29 -3.03
N PRO A 104 6.61 -0.24 -2.20
CA PRO A 104 6.00 0.98 -2.68
C PRO A 104 6.95 1.68 -3.66
N THR A 105 6.38 2.40 -4.62
CA THR A 105 7.15 3.09 -5.67
C THR A 105 7.19 4.60 -5.47
N ASP A 106 6.32 5.15 -4.64
CA ASP A 106 6.02 6.58 -4.61
C ASP A 106 6.76 7.36 -3.49
N THR A 107 7.82 6.84 -2.87
CA THR A 107 8.53 7.63 -1.83
C THR A 107 9.06 8.96 -2.42
N PHE A 108 9.70 8.89 -3.59
CA PHE A 108 10.23 10.05 -4.32
C PHE A 108 9.55 10.26 -5.68
N SER A 109 8.32 9.78 -5.85
CA SER A 109 7.61 9.56 -7.13
C SER A 109 7.93 8.22 -7.81
N THR A 110 6.88 7.60 -8.33
CA THR A 110 6.91 6.36 -9.10
C THR A 110 7.75 6.48 -10.36
N GLU A 111 7.76 7.63 -11.04
CA GLU A 111 8.60 7.80 -12.24
C GLU A 111 10.10 7.83 -11.89
N VAL A 112 10.46 8.47 -10.77
CA VAL A 112 11.85 8.44 -10.24
C VAL A 112 12.24 7.01 -9.90
N PHE A 113 11.37 6.29 -9.18
CA PHE A 113 11.57 4.88 -8.87
C PHE A 113 11.77 4.06 -10.14
N TYR A 114 10.95 4.26 -11.18
CA TYR A 114 11.08 3.53 -12.44
C TYR A 114 12.34 3.89 -13.24
N ARG A 115 13.01 5.02 -13.03
CA ARG A 115 14.33 5.24 -13.64
C ARG A 115 15.41 4.42 -12.94
N GLU A 116 15.29 4.26 -11.63
CA GLU A 116 16.28 3.61 -10.77
C GLU A 116 16.09 2.09 -10.66
N PHE A 117 14.88 1.61 -10.93
CA PHE A 117 14.51 0.20 -10.85
C PHE A 117 14.95 -0.54 -12.11
N ASP A 118 16.19 -1.02 -12.14
CA ASP A 118 16.76 -1.75 -13.27
C ASP A 118 16.10 -3.13 -13.53
N SER A 119 16.49 -3.80 -14.60
CA SER A 119 15.93 -5.11 -14.98
C SER A 119 16.20 -6.20 -13.94
N ILE A 120 17.35 -6.16 -13.26
CA ILE A 120 17.71 -7.11 -12.20
C ILE A 120 16.72 -7.00 -11.05
N ARG A 121 16.51 -5.78 -10.50
CA ARG A 121 15.58 -5.56 -9.40
C ARG A 121 14.13 -5.77 -9.84
N ALA A 122 13.76 -5.31 -11.03
CA ALA A 122 12.42 -5.54 -11.56
C ALA A 122 12.12 -7.03 -11.72
N ASN A 123 13.11 -7.86 -12.03
CA ASN A 123 12.95 -9.31 -12.05
C ASN A 123 12.89 -9.93 -10.64
N GLN A 124 13.73 -9.48 -9.71
CA GLN A 124 13.80 -10.01 -8.35
C GLN A 124 12.55 -9.67 -7.50
N TRP A 125 12.00 -8.46 -7.65
CA TRP A 125 10.87 -8.01 -6.83
C TRP A 125 9.54 -8.54 -7.35
N LYS A 126 8.73 -9.12 -6.45
CA LYS A 126 7.51 -9.88 -6.76
C LYS A 126 6.30 -8.99 -7.01
N ALA A 127 6.18 -7.85 -6.34
CA ALA A 127 5.04 -6.97 -6.51
C ALA A 127 5.36 -5.49 -6.25
N LEU A 128 4.55 -4.61 -6.85
CA LEU A 128 4.58 -3.17 -6.60
C LEU A 128 3.34 -2.77 -5.78
N ARG A 129 3.52 -1.86 -4.83
CA ARG A 129 2.44 -1.33 -3.99
C ARG A 129 2.13 0.12 -4.37
N GLN A 130 0.88 0.37 -4.73
CA GLN A 130 0.34 1.70 -4.98
C GLN A 130 -0.15 2.32 -3.67
N ASP A 131 0.44 3.46 -3.27
CA ASP A 131 0.12 4.16 -2.02
C ASP A 131 -0.17 5.67 -2.19
N SER A 132 -0.11 6.21 -3.42
CA SER A 132 -0.57 7.56 -3.77
C SER A 132 -0.82 7.72 -5.28
N GLY A 133 -1.36 8.88 -5.69
CA GLY A 133 -1.64 9.19 -7.10
C GLY A 133 -2.92 8.55 -7.64
N ASN A 134 -3.04 8.45 -8.97
CA ASN A 134 -4.22 7.85 -9.60
C ASN A 134 -4.11 6.31 -9.65
N PRO A 135 -4.88 5.54 -8.87
CA PRO A 135 -4.77 4.09 -8.83
C PRO A 135 -5.10 3.42 -10.19
N LYS A 136 -5.97 4.03 -11.01
CA LYS A 136 -6.31 3.50 -12.35
C LYS A 136 -5.18 3.68 -13.37
N ALA A 137 -4.24 4.59 -13.12
CA ALA A 137 -3.06 4.80 -13.99
C ALA A 137 -1.88 3.91 -13.59
N PHE A 138 -1.86 3.44 -12.34
CA PHE A 138 -0.73 2.69 -11.77
C PHE A 138 -0.42 1.38 -12.50
N ALA A 139 -1.40 0.47 -12.62
CA ALA A 139 -1.20 -0.82 -13.28
C ALA A 139 -0.86 -0.69 -14.78
N PRO A 140 -1.54 0.16 -15.58
CA PRO A 140 -1.11 0.42 -16.96
C PRO A 140 0.35 0.86 -17.07
N ARG A 141 0.78 1.79 -16.21
CA ARG A 141 2.17 2.28 -16.20
C ARG A 141 3.17 1.21 -15.75
N ALA A 142 2.84 0.43 -14.71
CA ALA A 142 3.66 -0.69 -14.26
C ALA A 142 3.86 -1.74 -15.37
N LYS A 143 2.80 -2.06 -16.13
CA LYS A 143 2.88 -2.96 -17.29
C LYS A 143 3.85 -2.43 -18.34
N GLN A 144 3.77 -1.14 -18.65
CA GLN A 144 4.71 -0.50 -19.57
C GLN A 144 6.16 -0.60 -19.05
N MET A 145 6.41 -0.27 -17.79
CA MET A 145 7.74 -0.33 -17.17
C MET A 145 8.37 -1.73 -17.25
N TYR A 146 7.59 -2.78 -16.97
CA TYR A 146 8.07 -4.17 -17.10
C TYR A 146 8.34 -4.55 -18.55
N LYS A 147 7.47 -4.15 -19.49
CA LYS A 147 7.67 -4.39 -20.93
C LYS A 147 8.93 -3.71 -21.47
N GLU A 148 9.19 -2.46 -21.07
CA GLU A 148 10.41 -1.70 -21.41
C GLU A 148 11.69 -2.42 -20.96
N ARG A 149 11.58 -3.32 -19.97
CA ARG A 149 12.69 -4.12 -19.43
C ARG A 149 12.71 -5.57 -19.91
N GLY A 150 11.80 -5.96 -20.81
CA GLY A 150 11.69 -7.34 -21.27
C GLY A 150 11.23 -8.33 -20.19
N ILE A 151 10.53 -7.86 -19.15
CA ILE A 151 10.06 -8.70 -18.04
C ILE A 151 8.60 -9.09 -18.27
N ASP A 152 8.30 -10.38 -18.08
CA ASP A 152 6.92 -10.86 -18.06
C ASP A 152 6.19 -10.32 -16.82
N HIS A 153 5.35 -9.30 -17.03
CA HIS A 153 4.58 -8.65 -15.99
C HIS A 153 3.47 -9.55 -15.41
N THR A 154 3.09 -10.64 -16.10
CA THR A 154 2.02 -11.54 -15.63
C THR A 154 2.42 -12.33 -14.39
N GLN A 155 3.73 -12.47 -14.15
CA GLN A 155 4.26 -13.09 -12.94
C GLN A 155 4.32 -12.13 -11.75
N LYS A 156 4.12 -10.82 -11.98
CA LYS A 156 4.24 -9.75 -10.99
C LYS A 156 2.88 -9.43 -10.34
N GLY A 157 2.94 -8.98 -9.10
CA GLY A 157 1.76 -8.54 -8.35
C GLY A 157 1.60 -7.03 -8.30
N ILE A 158 0.35 -6.61 -8.07
CA ILE A 158 0.01 -5.22 -7.75
C ILE A 158 -0.76 -5.22 -6.44
N ILE A 159 -0.36 -4.38 -5.49
CA ILE A 159 -1.07 -4.18 -4.23
C ILE A 159 -1.57 -2.75 -4.18
N TYR A 160 -2.88 -2.56 -4.10
CA TYR A 160 -3.47 -1.25 -3.86
C TYR A 160 -3.68 -1.04 -2.35
N SER A 161 -3.16 0.04 -1.78
CA SER A 161 -3.37 0.37 -0.36
C SER A 161 -3.87 1.80 -0.11
N ASP A 162 -3.97 2.62 -1.15
CA ASP A 162 -4.38 4.02 -1.01
C ASP A 162 -5.91 4.21 -0.95
N ALA A 163 -6.37 4.64 0.22
CA ALA A 163 -7.74 5.12 0.47
C ALA A 163 -8.85 4.26 -0.16
N LEU A 164 -8.77 2.94 0.02
CA LEU A 164 -9.82 2.01 -0.43
C LEU A 164 -11.03 2.11 0.51
N ASP A 165 -12.10 2.72 0.02
CA ASP A 165 -13.27 3.11 0.82
C ASP A 165 -14.62 2.73 0.20
N ASP A 166 -14.59 1.97 -0.89
CA ASP A 166 -15.76 1.50 -1.63
C ASP A 166 -15.47 0.16 -2.32
N VAL A 167 -16.46 -0.74 -2.30
CA VAL A 167 -16.40 -2.03 -3.00
C VAL A 167 -16.29 -1.82 -4.50
N ASN A 168 -17.03 -0.86 -5.08
CA ASN A 168 -17.00 -0.66 -6.53
C ASN A 168 -15.64 -0.13 -6.99
N LYS A 169 -14.99 0.72 -6.19
CA LYS A 169 -13.60 1.15 -6.42
C LYS A 169 -12.64 -0.06 -6.44
N VAL A 170 -12.73 -0.94 -5.44
CA VAL A 170 -11.90 -2.15 -5.35
C VAL A 170 -12.14 -3.07 -6.55
N LYS A 171 -13.41 -3.36 -6.87
CA LYS A 171 -13.80 -4.18 -8.03
C LYS A 171 -13.28 -3.60 -9.35
N ALA A 172 -13.45 -2.30 -9.58
CA ALA A 172 -12.99 -1.66 -10.81
C ALA A 172 -11.46 -1.75 -11.00
N LEU A 173 -10.69 -1.64 -9.91
CA LEU A 173 -9.23 -1.82 -9.95
C LEU A 173 -8.84 -3.29 -10.16
N HIS A 174 -9.57 -4.21 -9.52
CA HIS A 174 -9.39 -5.64 -9.72
C HIS A 174 -9.61 -6.03 -11.18
N ASP A 175 -10.75 -5.64 -11.75
CA ASP A 175 -11.11 -5.96 -13.14
C ASP A 175 -10.08 -5.38 -14.12
N GLN A 176 -9.58 -4.16 -13.87
CA GLN A 176 -8.50 -3.57 -14.66
C GLN A 176 -7.20 -4.40 -14.58
N CYS A 177 -6.81 -4.85 -13.38
CA CYS A 177 -5.64 -5.71 -13.22
C CYS A 177 -5.79 -7.03 -13.99
N GLN A 178 -6.96 -7.68 -13.93
CA GLN A 178 -7.22 -8.91 -14.68
C GLN A 178 -7.14 -8.67 -16.19
N GLN A 179 -7.75 -7.60 -16.70
CA GLN A 179 -7.67 -7.22 -18.12
C GLN A 179 -6.24 -6.93 -18.58
N LEU A 180 -5.40 -6.39 -17.69
CA LEU A 180 -4.00 -6.10 -17.99
C LEU A 180 -3.08 -7.33 -17.86
N GLY A 181 -3.54 -8.41 -17.21
CA GLY A 181 -2.80 -9.64 -16.96
C GLY A 181 -2.07 -9.71 -15.61
N PHE A 182 -2.35 -8.78 -14.68
CA PHE A 182 -1.85 -8.82 -13.31
C PHE A 182 -2.77 -9.68 -12.44
N THR A 183 -2.67 -11.00 -12.57
CA THR A 183 -3.56 -11.94 -11.85
C THR A 183 -3.33 -11.91 -10.33
N LYS A 184 -2.11 -11.56 -9.89
CA LYS A 184 -1.73 -11.38 -8.48
C LYS A 184 -2.05 -9.96 -7.99
N CYS A 185 -3.31 -9.54 -8.11
CA CYS A 185 -3.79 -8.26 -7.61
C CYS A 185 -4.44 -8.42 -6.23
N SER A 186 -4.07 -7.57 -5.28
CA SER A 186 -4.64 -7.59 -3.93
C SER A 186 -4.81 -6.20 -3.33
N PHE A 187 -5.59 -6.13 -2.25
CA PHE A 187 -6.00 -4.86 -1.64
C PHE A 187 -5.64 -4.81 -0.15
N GLY A 188 -4.89 -3.79 0.25
CA GLY A 188 -4.59 -3.48 1.65
C GLY A 188 -5.62 -2.49 2.19
N ILE A 189 -6.63 -2.97 2.92
CA ILE A 189 -7.78 -2.16 3.31
C ILE A 189 -7.70 -1.78 4.79
N GLY A 190 -7.70 -0.48 5.08
CA GLY A 190 -7.49 0.04 6.43
C GLY A 190 -8.72 0.65 7.08
N THR A 191 -8.75 1.99 7.14
CA THR A 191 -9.74 2.78 7.89
C THR A 191 -11.20 2.42 7.53
N TRP A 192 -11.47 2.09 6.26
CA TRP A 192 -12.82 1.76 5.81
C TRP A 192 -13.36 0.47 6.45
N LEU A 193 -12.50 -0.50 6.78
CA LEU A 193 -12.91 -1.68 7.54
C LEU A 193 -13.01 -1.36 9.02
N MET A 194 -11.96 -0.78 9.60
CA MET A 194 -11.80 -0.73 11.06
C MET A 194 -12.41 0.50 11.73
N ASN A 195 -12.93 1.44 10.94
CA ASN A 195 -13.42 2.71 11.45
C ASN A 195 -14.52 3.35 10.58
N ASP A 196 -15.55 2.59 10.21
CA ASP A 196 -16.72 3.11 9.49
C ASP A 196 -17.98 3.04 10.35
N PHE A 197 -18.25 4.12 11.08
CA PHE A 197 -19.35 4.20 12.05
C PHE A 197 -20.33 5.34 11.69
N ARG A 198 -21.55 5.25 12.22
CA ARG A 198 -22.58 6.28 12.14
C ARG A 198 -22.82 6.90 13.51
N VAL A 199 -23.20 8.18 13.56
CA VAL A 199 -23.44 8.92 14.80
C VAL A 199 -24.77 8.46 15.40
N LYS A 200 -24.76 8.03 16.67
CA LYS A 200 -25.98 7.53 17.34
C LYS A 200 -27.03 8.63 17.52
N SER A 201 -26.64 9.82 17.96
CA SER A 201 -27.55 10.94 18.21
C SER A 201 -28.23 11.48 16.95
N SER A 202 -27.65 11.25 15.77
CA SER A 202 -28.28 11.61 14.49
C SER A 202 -29.29 10.57 14.00
N GLY A 203 -29.64 9.57 14.81
CA GLY A 203 -30.40 8.39 14.36
C GLY A 203 -29.67 7.59 13.28
N TYR A 204 -28.34 7.51 13.37
CA TYR A 204 -27.45 6.83 12.41
C TYR A 204 -27.42 7.39 10.98
N LYS A 205 -28.00 8.57 10.75
CA LYS A 205 -27.97 9.26 9.45
C LYS A 205 -26.60 9.83 9.08
N GLU A 206 -25.82 10.30 10.06
CA GLU A 206 -24.54 10.97 9.81
C GLU A 206 -23.35 10.04 10.00
N LYS A 207 -22.28 10.25 9.23
CA LYS A 207 -21.02 9.52 9.38
C LYS A 207 -20.23 10.03 10.59
N SER A 208 -19.89 9.13 11.51
CA SER A 208 -18.92 9.41 12.57
C SER A 208 -17.52 9.37 11.96
N LYS A 209 -16.99 10.54 11.59
CA LYS A 209 -15.71 10.65 10.89
C LYS A 209 -14.56 10.08 11.75
N PRO A 210 -13.66 9.27 11.19
CA PRO A 210 -12.41 8.89 11.84
C PRO A 210 -11.52 10.10 12.10
N LEU A 211 -10.69 10.05 13.15
CA LEU A 211 -9.61 11.00 13.34
C LEU A 211 -8.56 10.81 12.23
N ASN A 212 -8.30 11.86 11.46
CA ASN A 212 -7.27 11.84 10.43
C ASN A 212 -5.92 12.23 11.04
N MET A 213 -5.16 11.23 11.50
CA MET A 213 -3.85 11.40 12.11
C MET A 213 -2.78 10.57 11.40
N VAL A 214 -1.54 11.05 11.48
CA VAL A 214 -0.34 10.43 10.92
C VAL A 214 0.82 10.60 11.89
N ILE A 215 1.73 9.62 11.93
CA ILE A 215 3.06 9.75 12.49
C ILE A 215 4.01 9.51 11.32
N LYS A 216 4.95 10.41 11.12
CA LYS A 216 5.89 10.37 10.00
C LYS A 216 7.30 10.54 10.52
N LEU A 217 8.26 9.89 9.86
CA LEU A 217 9.67 10.10 10.11
C LEU A 217 10.03 11.55 9.75
N GLY A 218 10.45 12.33 10.74
CA GLY A 218 10.80 13.75 10.57
C GLY A 218 12.26 13.93 10.19
N SER A 219 13.18 13.38 10.99
CA SER A 219 14.61 13.46 10.75
C SER A 219 15.35 12.26 11.34
N ILE A 220 16.57 12.03 10.87
CA ILE A 220 17.52 11.07 11.45
C ILE A 220 18.89 11.73 11.53
N ASP A 221 19.53 11.69 12.71
CA ASP A 221 20.82 12.32 12.98
C ASP A 221 20.88 13.81 12.56
N GLY A 222 19.79 14.54 12.82
CA GLY A 222 19.66 15.96 12.45
C GLY A 222 19.47 16.21 10.95
N LYS A 223 19.38 15.17 10.12
CA LYS A 223 19.07 15.29 8.68
C LYS A 223 17.58 15.08 8.45
N GLU A 224 16.96 16.02 7.75
CA GLU A 224 15.54 15.99 7.41
C GLU A 224 15.19 14.84 6.47
N CYS A 225 14.10 14.14 6.77
CA CYS A 225 13.55 13.07 5.95
C CYS A 225 12.37 13.58 5.12
N VAL A 226 12.32 13.17 3.85
CA VAL A 226 11.36 13.68 2.87
C VAL A 226 10.58 12.55 2.20
N LYS A 227 9.27 12.73 2.02
CA LYS A 227 8.45 11.94 1.07
C LYS A 227 7.82 12.91 0.07
N ILE A 228 7.94 12.63 -1.23
CA ILE A 228 7.31 13.43 -2.29
C ILE A 228 5.92 12.88 -2.65
N SER A 229 5.75 11.56 -2.78
CA SER A 229 4.52 10.91 -3.34
C SER A 229 4.33 11.14 -4.84
N ASP A 230 3.33 10.50 -5.44
CA ASP A 230 2.88 10.79 -6.81
C ASP A 230 1.90 11.96 -6.89
N GLU A 231 1.52 12.53 -5.73
CA GLU A 231 0.79 13.77 -5.64
C GLU A 231 1.76 14.91 -5.33
N ILE A 232 2.11 15.69 -6.35
CA ILE A 232 3.21 16.66 -6.31
C ILE A 232 3.07 17.72 -5.20
N THR A 233 1.83 17.99 -4.78
CA THR A 233 1.46 18.95 -3.73
C THR A 233 1.37 18.32 -2.32
N LYS A 234 1.38 16.99 -2.19
CA LYS A 234 1.26 16.28 -0.90
C LYS A 234 2.60 15.76 -0.40
N ASN A 235 3.55 16.66 -0.18
CA ASN A 235 4.87 16.30 0.30
C ASN A 235 4.92 16.21 1.85
N THR A 236 5.93 15.52 2.35
CA THR A 236 6.30 15.45 3.78
C THR A 236 7.76 15.85 3.92
N GLY A 237 8.05 16.64 4.96
CA GLY A 237 9.38 17.17 5.24
C GLY A 237 9.34 18.69 5.29
N VAL A 238 10.42 19.31 5.77
CA VAL A 238 10.54 20.78 5.73
C VAL A 238 10.64 21.27 4.27
N PRO A 239 10.07 22.45 3.93
CA PRO A 239 9.99 22.93 2.56
C PRO A 239 11.32 22.96 1.80
N GLU A 240 12.39 23.38 2.47
CA GLU A 240 13.73 23.49 1.88
C GLU A 240 14.28 22.11 1.48
N ALA A 241 14.09 21.11 2.35
CA ALA A 241 14.48 19.73 2.07
C ALA A 241 13.65 19.14 0.93
N VAL A 242 12.34 19.40 0.90
CA VAL A 242 11.45 18.98 -0.19
C VAL A 242 11.92 19.55 -1.54
N THR A 243 12.18 20.85 -1.60
CA THR A 243 12.69 21.52 -2.82
C THR A 243 14.00 20.90 -3.28
N LYS A 244 14.96 20.72 -2.37
CA LYS A 244 16.25 20.09 -2.68
C LYS A 244 16.10 18.68 -3.25
N VAL A 245 15.20 17.87 -2.66
CA VAL A 245 14.93 16.51 -3.15
C VAL A 245 14.29 16.53 -4.52
N LYS A 246 13.34 17.44 -4.77
CA LYS A 246 12.74 17.62 -6.10
C LYS A 246 13.78 18.03 -7.14
N GLU A 247 14.70 18.92 -6.81
CA GLU A 247 15.82 19.31 -7.69
C GLU A 247 16.74 18.13 -8.01
N ILE A 248 17.17 17.37 -6.99
CA ILE A 248 18.04 16.18 -7.16
C ILE A 248 17.42 15.17 -8.13
N TYR A 249 16.12 14.90 -7.98
CA TYR A 249 15.43 13.89 -8.78
C TYR A 249 14.77 14.45 -10.05
N GLN A 250 14.91 15.76 -10.31
CA GLN A 250 14.31 16.48 -11.44
C GLN A 250 12.77 16.35 -11.47
N ILE A 251 12.15 16.47 -10.31
CA ILE A 251 10.69 16.48 -10.13
C ILE A 251 10.21 17.94 -10.21
N PRO A 252 9.10 18.25 -10.90
CA PRO A 252 8.56 19.60 -10.91
C PRO A 252 8.23 20.11 -9.50
N LEU A 253 8.39 21.42 -9.26
CA LEU A 253 8.05 22.02 -7.98
C LEU A 253 6.52 22.13 -7.79
N SER A 254 5.79 22.35 -8.88
CA SER A 254 4.34 22.51 -8.97
C SER A 254 3.76 21.70 -10.13
#